data_AF-A0A7V4LR68-F1
#
_entry.id   AF-A0A7V4LR68-F1
#
_cell.length_a   1.000
_cell.length_b   1.000
_cell.length_c   1.000
_cell.angle_alpha   90.00
_cell.angle_beta   90.00
_cell.angle_gamma   90.00
#
_symmetry.space_group_name_H-M   'P 1'
#
loop_
_entity.id
_entity.type
_entity.pdbx_description
1 polymer ?
#
loop_
_entity_poly.entity_id
_entity_poly.type
_entity_poly.pdbx_seq_one_letter_code
_entity_poly.pdbx_strand_id
1 'polypeptide(L)'
;MKTICLYFQVHQPFRFRRYRFFDIGHDHYYYDDYSNESILHKVAQKCYLPANMILYNLIKEYGSRFKVSFSISGTAIDQFRLYAPEVLESFKKLAKTGYVEFLAETYAHSLSSLINREEFEAQVTKHRETIKEIFGQTPTVFRNT
;
A
#
# COMPACT_ATOMS: atom_id res chain seq x y z
N MET A 1 -16.13 28.37 2.88
CA MET A 1 -15.42 27.34 3.69
C MET A 1 -14.27 26.79 2.87
N LYS A 2 -13.08 26.62 3.44
CA LYS A 2 -11.96 25.95 2.76
C LYS A 2 -12.09 24.44 2.99
N THR A 3 -11.95 23.65 1.93
CA THR A 3 -11.90 22.19 2.01
C THR A 3 -10.45 21.75 2.00
N ILE A 4 -10.06 20.86 2.92
CA ILE A 4 -8.73 20.27 2.97
C ILE A 4 -8.88 18.80 2.57
N CYS A 5 -8.06 18.35 1.61
CA CYS A 5 -7.96 16.95 1.22
C CYS A 5 -6.64 16.39 1.77
N LEU A 6 -6.74 15.50 2.76
CA LEU A 6 -5.57 14.80 3.30
C LEU A 6 -5.40 13.48 2.55
N TYR A 7 -4.29 13.39 1.83
CA TYR A 7 -3.91 12.23 1.02
C TYR A 7 -2.56 11.69 1.49
N PHE A 8 -2.50 10.39 1.75
CA PHE A 8 -1.28 9.71 2.17
C PHE A 8 -0.90 8.61 1.20
N GLN A 9 0.39 8.54 0.87
CA GLN A 9 0.95 7.51 0.02
C GLN A 9 1.74 6.50 0.84
N VAL A 10 1.45 5.22 0.63
CA VAL A 10 2.09 4.09 1.30
C VAL A 10 2.67 3.14 0.25
N HIS A 11 3.99 3.13 0.16
CA HIS A 11 4.71 2.27 -0.77
C HIS A 11 5.93 1.64 -0.09
N GLN A 12 6.16 0.36 -0.37
CA GLN A 12 7.37 -0.39 0.00
C GLN A 12 7.76 -1.30 -1.17
N PRO A 13 8.96 -1.15 -1.74
CA PRO A 13 9.46 -2.07 -2.76
C PRO A 13 10.05 -3.32 -2.10
N PHE A 14 9.98 -4.46 -2.79
CA PHE A 14 10.79 -5.62 -2.44
C PHE A 14 12.24 -5.35 -2.81
N ARG A 15 13.14 -5.53 -1.85
CA ARG A 15 14.58 -5.39 -2.04
C ARG A 15 15.13 -6.71 -2.52
N PHE A 16 16.02 -6.62 -3.49
CA PHE A 16 16.77 -7.75 -4.00
C PHE A 16 18.06 -7.91 -3.20
N ARG A 17 18.45 -9.17 -3.00
CA ARG A 17 19.78 -9.48 -2.48
C ARG A 17 20.84 -9.12 -3.52
N ARG A 18 22.09 -9.03 -3.06
CA ARG A 18 23.22 -8.88 -3.98
C ARG A 18 23.38 -10.14 -4.83
N TYR A 19 22.92 -10.08 -6.06
CA TYR A 19 23.02 -11.16 -7.04
C TYR A 19 24.26 -10.96 -7.94
N ARG A 20 25.20 -11.90 -7.90
CA ARG A 20 26.48 -11.84 -8.63
C ARG A 20 26.43 -12.72 -9.86
N PHE A 21 27.38 -12.47 -10.77
CA PHE A 21 27.55 -13.29 -11.99
C PHE A 21 27.68 -14.79 -11.69
N PHE A 22 28.36 -15.15 -10.59
CA PHE A 22 28.53 -16.56 -10.18
C PHE A 22 27.24 -17.23 -9.69
N ASP A 23 26.20 -16.47 -9.37
CA ASP A 23 24.91 -17.01 -8.91
C ASP A 23 24.03 -17.44 -10.11
N ILE A 24 24.36 -16.98 -11.33
CA ILE A 24 23.62 -17.31 -12.55
C ILE A 24 23.65 -18.82 -12.81
N GLY A 25 22.46 -19.44 -12.85
CA GLY A 25 22.30 -20.88 -13.09
C GLY A 25 22.45 -21.75 -11.84
N HIS A 26 22.77 -21.16 -10.68
CA HIS A 26 22.97 -21.88 -9.43
C HIS A 26 21.92 -21.53 -8.37
N ASP A 27 21.53 -20.27 -8.28
CA ASP A 27 20.58 -19.81 -7.27
C ASP A 27 19.56 -18.85 -7.89
N HIS A 28 18.29 -19.24 -7.91
CA HIS A 28 17.22 -18.46 -8.54
C HIS A 28 16.46 -17.58 -7.55
N TYR A 29 16.92 -17.50 -6.29
CA TYR A 29 16.33 -16.61 -5.32
C TYR A 29 16.88 -15.19 -5.48
N TYR A 30 16.00 -14.19 -5.57
CA TYR A 30 16.42 -12.81 -5.82
C TYR A 30 16.16 -11.86 -4.64
N TYR A 31 15.33 -12.23 -3.68
CA TYR A 31 14.90 -11.31 -2.63
C TYR A 31 15.86 -11.31 -1.42
N ASP A 32 15.96 -10.14 -0.78
CA ASP A 32 16.59 -10.01 0.54
C ASP A 32 15.49 -9.99 1.60
N ASP A 33 15.04 -11.17 2.02
CA ASP A 33 13.93 -11.31 2.98
C ASP A 33 14.25 -10.65 4.31
N TYR A 34 15.48 -10.81 4.79
CA TYR A 34 15.90 -10.22 6.05
C TYR A 34 15.78 -8.70 5.99
N SER A 35 16.28 -8.06 4.94
CA SER A 35 16.14 -6.61 4.77
C SER A 35 14.69 -6.18 4.56
N ASN A 36 13.90 -6.95 3.80
CA ASN A 36 12.48 -6.64 3.56
C ASN A 36 11.67 -6.69 4.86
N GLU A 37 11.78 -7.78 5.61
CA GLU A 37 11.08 -7.99 6.88
C GLU A 37 11.53 -6.98 7.93
N SER A 38 12.82 -6.83 8.16
CA SER A 38 13.35 -5.93 9.20
C SER A 38 13.00 -4.46 8.96
N ILE A 39 13.07 -4.00 7.70
CA ILE A 39 12.69 -2.65 7.34
C ILE A 39 11.18 -2.48 7.49
N LEU A 40 10.37 -3.42 7.01
CA LEU A 40 8.92 -3.32 7.12
C LEU A 40 8.48 -3.24 8.58
N HIS A 41 8.97 -4.11 9.46
CA HIS A 41 8.66 -4.06 10.88
C HIS A 41 9.05 -2.72 11.51
N LYS A 42 10.23 -2.20 11.19
CA LYS A 42 10.67 -0.90 11.69
C LYS A 42 9.71 0.22 11.26
N VAL A 43 9.29 0.24 9.99
CA VAL A 43 8.37 1.27 9.48
C VAL A 43 6.96 1.06 10.02
N ALA A 44 6.50 -0.18 10.15
CA ALA A 44 5.21 -0.53 10.75
C ALA A 44 5.08 0.07 12.16
N GLN A 45 6.07 -0.16 13.01
CA GLN A 45 6.06 0.29 14.41
C GLN A 45 6.27 1.80 14.56
N LYS A 46 7.04 2.43 13.67
CA LYS A 46 7.36 3.87 13.79
C LYS A 46 6.44 4.79 12.99
N CYS A 47 5.75 4.27 11.98
CA CYS A 47 4.99 5.08 11.03
C CYS A 47 3.55 4.59 10.91
N TYR A 48 3.32 3.40 10.36
CA TYR A 48 1.97 2.98 9.96
C TYR A 48 1.02 2.78 11.14
N LEU A 49 1.41 2.00 12.15
CA LEU A 49 0.54 1.73 13.29
C LEU A 49 0.25 2.99 14.13
N PRO A 50 1.26 3.82 14.49
CA PRO A 50 0.99 5.06 15.21
C PRO A 50 0.12 6.04 14.41
N ALA A 51 0.41 6.23 13.13
CA ALA A 51 -0.37 7.14 12.28
C ALA A 51 -1.82 6.65 12.14
N ASN A 52 -2.03 5.37 11.86
CA ASN A 52 -3.37 4.80 11.73
C ASN A 52 -4.16 4.91 13.04
N MET A 53 -3.52 4.77 14.20
CA MET A 53 -4.17 4.97 15.50
C MET A 53 -4.60 6.43 15.71
N ILE A 54 -3.73 7.39 15.39
CA ILE A 54 -4.06 8.83 15.46
C ILE A 54 -5.25 9.14 14.56
N LEU A 55 -5.21 8.71 13.30
CA LEU A 55 -6.27 8.93 12.33
C LEU A 55 -7.58 8.27 12.77
N TYR A 56 -7.52 7.05 13.30
CA TYR A 56 -8.69 6.36 13.84
C TYR A 56 -9.35 7.14 14.97
N ASN A 57 -8.56 7.66 15.91
CA ASN A 57 -9.06 8.45 17.04
C ASN A 57 -9.70 9.76 16.57
N LEU A 58 -9.05 10.48 15.64
CA LEU A 58 -9.61 11.70 15.04
C LEU A 58 -10.92 11.41 14.32
N ILE A 59 -11.00 10.31 13.57
CA ILE A 59 -12.25 9.90 12.91
C ILE A 59 -13.34 9.57 13.94
N LYS A 60 -13.02 8.91 15.06
CA LYS A 60 -14.02 8.66 16.12
C LYS A 60 -14.52 9.95 16.77
N GLU A 61 -13.65 10.96 16.93
CA GLU A 61 -13.99 12.24 17.55
C GLU A 61 -14.80 13.15 16.61
N TYR A 62 -14.40 13.24 15.35
CA TYR A 62 -14.96 14.22 14.41
C TYR A 62 -15.97 13.63 13.42
N GLY A 63 -16.00 12.30 13.24
CA GLY A 63 -16.89 11.59 12.34
C GLY A 63 -16.79 12.09 10.91
N SER A 64 -17.93 12.39 10.29
CA SER A 64 -18.02 12.84 8.88
C SER A 64 -17.30 14.16 8.59
N ARG A 65 -16.88 14.91 9.62
CA ARG A 65 -16.14 16.17 9.48
C ARG A 65 -14.64 15.96 9.24
N PHE A 66 -14.12 14.74 9.48
CA PHE A 66 -12.72 14.41 9.25
C PHE A 66 -12.63 13.18 8.34
N LYS A 67 -12.05 13.36 7.15
CA LYS A 67 -11.90 12.32 6.14
C LYS A 67 -10.47 12.33 5.62
N VAL A 68 -9.98 11.15 5.29
CA VAL A 68 -8.64 10.97 4.72
C VAL A 68 -8.68 9.98 3.57
N SER A 69 -7.70 10.08 2.69
CA SER A 69 -7.53 9.13 1.59
C SER A 69 -6.14 8.53 1.58
N PHE A 70 -6.06 7.28 1.13
CA PHE A 70 -4.82 6.52 1.04
C PHE A 70 -4.61 5.94 -0.36
N SER A 71 -3.36 5.98 -0.81
CA SER A 71 -2.86 5.14 -1.89
C SER A 71 -1.90 4.12 -1.28
N ILE A 72 -2.21 2.84 -1.40
CA ILE A 72 -1.36 1.75 -0.91
C ILE A 72 -1.00 0.88 -2.10
N SER A 73 0.26 0.88 -2.50
CA SER A 73 0.73 0.05 -3.62
C SER A 73 0.47 -1.44 -3.36
N GLY A 74 0.23 -2.22 -4.42
CA GLY A 74 0.04 -3.66 -4.32
C GLY A 74 1.24 -4.36 -3.68
N THR A 75 2.46 -3.93 -4.00
CA THR A 75 3.69 -4.44 -3.39
C THR A 75 3.78 -4.18 -1.89
N ALA A 76 3.31 -3.01 -1.40
CA ALA A 76 3.22 -2.75 0.03
C ALA A 76 2.18 -3.67 0.71
N ILE A 77 1.03 -3.91 0.06
CA ILE A 77 0.01 -4.84 0.54
C ILE A 77 0.58 -6.25 0.66
N ASP A 78 1.32 -6.73 -0.34
CA ASP A 78 1.97 -8.04 -0.32
C ASP A 78 2.99 -8.12 0.82
N GLN A 79 3.80 -7.08 1.03
CA GLN A 79 4.71 -7.04 2.17
C GLN A 79 3.97 -7.05 3.51
N PHE A 80 2.86 -6.34 3.66
CA PHE A 80 2.06 -6.40 4.88
C PHE A 80 1.51 -7.80 5.13
N ARG A 81 1.03 -8.49 4.08
CA ARG A 81 0.55 -9.88 4.20
C ARG A 81 1.66 -10.83 4.69
N LEU A 82 2.89 -10.64 4.20
CA LEU A 82 4.02 -11.49 4.53
C LEU A 82 4.61 -11.20 5.91
N TYR A 83 4.88 -9.93 6.21
CA TYR A 83 5.74 -9.57 7.34
C TYR A 83 5.04 -8.70 8.40
N ALA A 84 3.92 -8.03 8.10
CA ALA A 84 3.27 -7.14 9.08
C ALA A 84 1.73 -7.14 8.95
N PRO A 85 1.06 -8.29 9.16
CA PRO A 85 -0.39 -8.41 8.99
C PRO A 85 -1.18 -7.45 9.89
N GLU A 86 -0.62 -7.07 11.05
CA GLU A 86 -1.20 -6.07 11.95
C GLU A 86 -1.36 -4.68 11.32
N VAL A 87 -0.47 -4.32 10.39
CA VAL A 87 -0.58 -3.07 9.62
C VAL A 87 -1.80 -3.14 8.71
N LEU A 88 -1.97 -4.26 8.00
CA LEU A 88 -3.12 -4.45 7.12
C LEU A 88 -4.45 -4.42 7.91
N GLU A 89 -4.49 -5.07 9.07
CA GLU A 89 -5.65 -5.02 9.96
C GLU A 89 -5.93 -3.61 10.48
N SER A 90 -4.91 -2.80 10.75
CA SER A 90 -5.09 -1.40 11.13
C SER A 90 -5.73 -0.56 10.00
N PHE A 91 -5.37 -0.80 8.74
CA PHE A 91 -6.03 -0.17 7.59
C PHE A 91 -7.46 -0.67 7.38
N LYS A 92 -7.73 -1.97 7.56
CA LYS A 92 -9.10 -2.50 7.55
C LYS A 92 -9.97 -1.87 8.64
N LYS A 93 -9.40 -1.65 9.83
CA LYS A 93 -10.07 -0.95 10.94
C LYS A 93 -10.43 0.49 10.55
N LEU A 94 -9.52 1.20 9.88
CA LEU A 94 -9.79 2.52 9.30
C LEU A 94 -10.89 2.46 8.23
N ALA A 95 -10.84 1.50 7.30
CA ALA A 95 -11.84 1.31 6.25
C ALA A 95 -13.25 1.16 6.82
N LYS A 96 -13.39 0.35 7.89
CA LYS A 96 -14.67 0.10 8.59
C LYS A 96 -15.28 1.35 9.23
N THR A 97 -14.55 2.45 9.37
CA THR A 97 -15.11 3.70 9.88
C THR A 97 -16.05 4.39 8.88
N GLY A 98 -15.93 4.07 7.58
CA GLY A 98 -16.69 4.75 6.51
C GLY A 98 -16.19 6.15 6.16
N TYR A 99 -15.10 6.62 6.76
CA TYR A 99 -14.52 7.96 6.55
C TYR A 99 -13.13 7.94 5.92
N VAL A 100 -12.70 6.77 5.43
CA VAL A 100 -11.43 6.57 4.75
C VAL A 100 -11.67 6.04 3.34
N GLU A 101 -11.08 6.70 2.35
CA GLU A 101 -11.09 6.31 0.94
C GLU A 101 -9.77 5.66 0.55
N PHE A 102 -9.82 4.53 -0.18
CA PHE A 102 -8.65 3.92 -0.79
C PHE A 102 -8.66 4.13 -2.31
N LEU A 103 -7.59 4.76 -2.81
CA LEU A 103 -7.40 5.07 -4.23
C LEU A 103 -6.83 3.85 -4.98
N ALA A 104 -7.06 3.83 -6.29
CA ALA A 104 -6.35 2.93 -7.19
C ALA A 104 -4.99 3.51 -7.57
N GLU A 105 -4.02 2.62 -7.79
CA GLU A 105 -2.71 2.92 -8.38
C GLU A 105 -2.22 1.72 -9.20
N THR A 106 -1.03 1.79 -9.78
CA THR A 106 -0.40 0.62 -10.40
C THR A 106 0.02 -0.38 -9.32
N TYR A 107 -0.25 -1.68 -9.51
CA TYR A 107 0.04 -2.71 -8.50
C TYR A 107 1.50 -2.70 -8.04
N ALA A 108 2.43 -2.56 -8.97
CA ALA A 108 3.86 -2.55 -8.68
C ALA A 108 4.43 -1.16 -8.34
N HIS A 109 3.58 -0.13 -8.21
CA HIS A 109 4.03 1.28 -8.15
C HIS A 109 4.90 1.65 -9.36
N SER A 110 4.52 1.16 -10.54
CA SER A 110 5.27 1.34 -11.78
C SER A 110 4.80 2.54 -12.59
N LEU A 111 5.66 3.00 -13.50
CA LEU A 111 5.37 4.02 -14.52
C LEU A 111 4.89 3.40 -15.84
N SER A 112 4.17 2.28 -15.79
CA SER A 112 3.74 1.54 -16.98
C SER A 112 2.88 2.37 -17.93
N SER A 113 2.16 3.38 -17.43
CA SER A 113 1.38 4.32 -18.23
C SER A 113 2.19 5.05 -19.30
N LEU A 114 3.50 5.21 -19.11
CA LEU A 114 4.40 5.88 -20.05
C LEU A 114 4.89 4.97 -21.18
N ILE A 115 4.90 3.65 -20.97
CA ILE A 115 5.64 2.70 -21.81
C ILE A 115 4.70 1.68 -22.47
N ASN A 116 3.79 1.10 -21.69
CA ASN A 116 2.96 0.00 -22.15
C ASN A 116 1.56 0.08 -21.54
N ARG A 117 0.58 0.35 -22.41
CA ARG A 117 -0.83 0.51 -22.05
C ARG A 117 -1.45 -0.77 -21.50
N GLU A 118 -1.15 -1.92 -22.10
CA GLU A 118 -1.72 -3.21 -21.67
C GLU A 118 -1.23 -3.57 -20.26
N GLU A 119 0.06 -3.39 -20.00
CA GLU A 119 0.65 -3.58 -18.67
C GLU A 119 0.08 -2.59 -17.65
N PHE A 120 -0.14 -1.34 -18.06
CA PHE A 120 -0.80 -0.35 -17.22
C PHE A 120 -2.21 -0.79 -16.84
N GLU A 121 -3.06 -1.13 -17.82
CA GLU A 121 -4.43 -1.58 -17.59
C GLU A 121 -4.48 -2.85 -16.72
N ALA A 122 -3.58 -3.80 -16.95
CA ALA A 122 -3.45 -5.01 -16.14
C ALA A 122 -3.08 -4.69 -14.68
N GLN A 123 -2.07 -3.84 -14.44
CA GLN A 123 -1.68 -3.46 -13.08
C GLN A 123 -2.77 -2.68 -12.33
N VAL A 124 -3.46 -1.75 -13.01
CA VAL A 124 -4.55 -0.99 -12.40
C VAL A 124 -5.73 -1.91 -12.07
N THR A 125 -6.06 -2.86 -12.94
CA THR A 125 -7.14 -3.82 -12.71
C THR A 125 -6.83 -4.71 -11.51
N LYS A 126 -5.64 -5.32 -11.48
CA LYS A 126 -5.18 -6.17 -10.36
C LYS A 126 -5.20 -5.41 -9.03
N HIS A 127 -4.77 -4.14 -9.04
CA HIS A 127 -4.76 -3.30 -7.85
C HIS A 127 -6.18 -3.01 -7.35
N ARG A 128 -7.08 -2.60 -8.24
CA ARG A 128 -8.50 -2.34 -7.90
C ARG A 128 -9.19 -3.55 -7.31
N GLU A 129 -8.95 -4.73 -7.87
CA GLU A 129 -9.49 -5.99 -7.35
C GLU A 129 -8.98 -6.29 -5.94
N THR A 130 -7.68 -6.09 -5.72
CA THR A 130 -7.04 -6.30 -4.40
C THR A 130 -7.58 -5.33 -3.35
N ILE A 131 -7.77 -4.06 -3.68
CA ILE A 131 -8.38 -3.09 -2.76
C ILE A 131 -9.81 -3.49 -2.41
N LYS A 132 -10.59 -3.94 -3.39
CA LYS A 132 -11.97 -4.41 -3.18
C LYS A 132 -12.01 -5.65 -2.29
N GLU A 133 -11.13 -6.63 -2.54
CA GLU A 133 -11.02 -7.84 -1.74
C GLU A 133 -10.70 -7.53 -0.26
N ILE A 134 -9.73 -6.65 -0.01
CA ILE A 134 -9.21 -6.40 1.34
C ILE A 134 -10.09 -5.44 2.14
N PHE A 135 -10.56 -4.36 1.51
CA PHE A 135 -11.22 -3.24 2.18
C PHE A 135 -12.72 -3.17 1.90
N GLY A 136 -13.25 -3.97 0.96
CA GLY A 136 -14.65 -3.92 0.55
C GLY A 136 -15.02 -2.65 -0.23
N GLN A 137 -14.03 -1.83 -0.62
CA GLN A 137 -14.22 -0.57 -1.35
C GLN A 137 -13.80 -0.75 -2.80
N THR A 138 -14.60 -0.24 -3.74
CA THR A 138 -14.18 -0.16 -5.15
C THR A 138 -13.59 1.23 -5.41
N PRO A 139 -12.29 1.36 -5.70
CA PRO A 139 -11.70 2.66 -5.97
C PRO A 139 -12.34 3.33 -7.19
N THR A 140 -12.65 4.61 -7.05
CA THR A 140 -13.19 5.49 -8.10
C THR A 140 -12.18 6.52 -8.59
N VAL A 141 -11.16 6.80 -7.78
CA VAL A 141 -10.08 7.73 -8.09
C VAL A 141 -8.78 6.94 -8.29
N PHE A 142 -8.04 7.33 -9.33
CA PHE A 142 -6.72 6.78 -9.64
C PHE A 142 -5.64 7.80 -9.31
N ARG A 143 -4.58 7.36 -8.65
CA ARG A 143 -3.35 8.14 -8.47
C ARG A 143 -2.29 7.63 -9.45
N ASN A 144 -1.86 8.50 -10.35
CA ASN A 144 -0.78 8.19 -11.27
C ASN A 144 0.57 8.22 -10.52
N THR A 145 1.38 7.19 -10.75
CA THR A 145 2.73 7.08 -10.18
C THR A 145 3.73 7.90 -10.95
#